data_AF-A0A093WDT1-F1
#
_entry.id   AF-A0A093WDT1-F1
#
_cell.length_a   1.000
_cell.length_b   1.000
_cell.length_c   1.000
_cell.angle_alpha   90.00
_cell.angle_beta   90.00
_cell.angle_gamma   90.00
#
_symmetry.space_group_name_H-M   'P 1'
#
loop_
_entity.id
_entity.type
_entity.pdbx_description
1 polymer ?
#
loop_
_entity_poly.entity_id
_entity_poly.type
_entity_poly.pdbx_seq_one_letter_code
_entity_poly.pdbx_strand_id
1 'polypeptide(L)'
;MKSHQKHQERLKKLGIKTFYLSDIDGVNIGSYLRNTLVVDKNNNSDEACMDIYRVLRPGEPPTVETSRNLFNNLFFNNTRYDLSDVGRVKLNSKLDLDVDVKNTVLTKEDILRIVAKMLRLKDGKEEVDDIDHLGNRRVRSVGELVENQFRVGLVRMERAIKEKM
;
A
#
# COMPACT_ATOMS: atom_id res chain seq x y z
N MET A 1 -26.28 -32.13 -4.45
CA MET A 1 -26.60 -32.54 -3.06
C MET A 1 -25.66 -33.60 -2.45
N LYS A 2 -25.32 -34.72 -3.12
CA LYS A 2 -24.50 -35.80 -2.53
C LYS A 2 -23.02 -35.43 -2.19
N SER A 3 -22.46 -34.40 -2.82
CA SER A 3 -21.08 -33.93 -2.57
C SER A 3 -20.92 -33.24 -1.20
N HIS A 4 -21.88 -32.42 -0.79
CA HIS A 4 -21.74 -31.62 0.44
C HIS A 4 -21.81 -32.47 1.71
N GLN A 5 -22.64 -33.52 1.73
CA GLN A 5 -22.71 -34.48 2.85
C GLN A 5 -21.38 -35.22 3.06
N LYS A 6 -20.69 -35.61 1.98
CA LYS A 6 -19.40 -36.32 2.05
C LYS A 6 -18.29 -35.46 2.67
N HIS A 7 -18.28 -34.16 2.39
CA HIS A 7 -17.32 -33.23 2.99
C HIS A 7 -17.60 -33.00 4.48
N GLN A 8 -18.88 -32.87 4.85
CA GLN A 8 -19.29 -32.72 6.25
C GLN A 8 -18.94 -33.95 7.11
N GLU A 9 -19.15 -35.17 6.59
CA GLU A 9 -18.76 -36.40 7.29
C GLU A 9 -17.24 -36.52 7.46
N ARG A 10 -16.45 -36.10 6.46
CA ARG A 10 -14.99 -36.09 6.55
C ARG A 10 -14.48 -35.10 7.59
N LEU A 11 -15.08 -33.92 7.68
CA LEU A 11 -14.76 -32.92 8.70
C LEU A 11 -15.11 -33.42 10.11
N LYS A 12 -16.26 -34.09 10.27
CA LYS A 12 -16.64 -34.73 11.55
C LYS A 12 -15.67 -35.83 11.96
N LYS A 13 -15.21 -36.67 11.03
CA LYS A 13 -14.19 -37.71 11.31
C LYS A 13 -12.83 -37.13 11.73
N LEU A 14 -12.45 -35.97 11.21
CA LEU A 14 -11.20 -35.29 11.54
C LEU A 14 -11.27 -34.45 12.84
N GLY A 15 -12.43 -34.41 13.51
CA GLY A 15 -12.60 -33.67 14.78
C GLY A 15 -12.54 -32.14 14.64
N ILE A 16 -12.63 -31.60 13.43
CA ILE A 16 -12.56 -30.15 13.18
C ILE A 16 -13.89 -29.52 13.58
N LYS A 17 -13.89 -28.75 14.68
CA LYS A 17 -15.08 -28.08 15.23
C LYS A 17 -15.33 -26.69 14.61
N THR A 18 -14.27 -26.02 14.18
CA THR A 18 -14.30 -24.65 13.67
C THR A 18 -13.37 -24.51 12.48
N PHE A 19 -13.80 -23.81 11.45
CA PHE A 19 -12.98 -23.46 10.29
C PHE A 19 -13.41 -22.09 9.75
N TYR A 20 -12.49 -21.40 9.08
CA TYR A 20 -12.76 -20.10 8.49
C TYR A 20 -13.20 -20.26 7.03
N LEU A 21 -14.19 -19.48 6.63
CA LEU A 21 -14.64 -19.36 5.24
C LEU A 21 -14.40 -17.94 4.76
N SER A 22 -13.95 -17.80 3.51
CA SER A 22 -13.93 -16.51 2.85
C SER A 22 -15.37 -16.10 2.51
N ASP A 23 -15.76 -14.91 2.93
CA ASP A 23 -17.08 -14.34 2.67
C ASP A 23 -17.13 -13.76 1.24
N ILE A 24 -17.20 -14.65 0.25
CA ILE A 24 -17.29 -14.31 -1.17
C ILE A 24 -18.63 -14.85 -1.68
N ASP A 25 -19.57 -13.96 -1.94
CA ASP A 25 -20.91 -14.29 -2.43
C ASP A 25 -21.08 -14.06 -3.94
N GLY A 26 -20.14 -13.33 -4.57
CA GLY A 26 -20.17 -12.99 -5.99
C GLY A 26 -21.20 -11.90 -6.36
N VAL A 27 -21.93 -11.37 -5.38
CA VAL A 27 -22.96 -10.33 -5.57
C VAL A 27 -22.58 -9.06 -4.81
N ASN A 28 -22.30 -9.16 -3.51
CA ASN A 28 -21.88 -8.02 -2.69
C ASN A 28 -20.37 -7.98 -2.44
N ILE A 29 -19.67 -9.11 -2.54
CA ILE A 29 -18.23 -9.22 -2.31
C ILE A 29 -17.62 -10.06 -3.43
N GLY A 30 -16.80 -9.42 -4.26
CA GLY A 30 -16.11 -10.08 -5.36
C GLY A 30 -14.93 -10.95 -4.93
N SER A 31 -14.58 -11.93 -5.77
CA SER A 31 -13.45 -12.85 -5.55
C SER A 31 -12.07 -12.25 -5.89
N TYR A 32 -11.97 -10.92 -6.06
CA TYR A 32 -10.81 -10.27 -6.68
C TYR A 32 -9.50 -10.51 -5.93
N LEU A 33 -9.48 -10.29 -4.61
CA LEU A 33 -8.28 -10.51 -3.79
C LEU A 33 -7.84 -11.98 -3.82
N ARG A 34 -8.80 -12.91 -3.71
CA ARG A 34 -8.53 -14.35 -3.81
C ARG A 34 -7.90 -14.69 -5.16
N ASN A 35 -8.45 -14.18 -6.25
CA ASN A 35 -7.94 -14.47 -7.58
C ASN A 35 -6.54 -13.88 -7.80
N THR A 36 -6.26 -12.69 -7.26
CA THR A 36 -4.91 -12.11 -7.25
C THR A 36 -3.93 -12.99 -6.48
N LEU A 37 -4.30 -13.47 -5.28
CA LEU A 37 -3.46 -14.37 -4.47
C LEU A 37 -3.21 -15.72 -5.14
N VAL A 38 -4.14 -16.22 -5.95
CA VAL A 38 -3.96 -17.48 -6.73
C VAL A 38 -2.95 -17.29 -7.86
N VAL A 39 -2.84 -16.08 -8.43
CA VAL A 39 -1.90 -15.76 -9.51
C VAL A 39 -0.54 -15.34 -8.97
N ASP A 40 -0.47 -14.85 -7.73
CA ASP A 40 0.78 -14.46 -7.09
C ASP A 40 1.74 -15.65 -6.99
N LYS A 41 2.99 -15.42 -7.38
CA LYS A 41 4.04 -16.44 -7.41
C LYS A 41 4.91 -16.42 -6.14
N ASN A 42 4.85 -15.32 -5.40
CA ASN A 42 5.68 -15.09 -4.22
C ASN A 42 5.09 -15.79 -3.00
N ASN A 43 5.92 -16.53 -2.27
CA ASN A 43 5.47 -17.27 -1.07
C ASN A 43 5.97 -16.62 0.23
N ASN A 44 6.89 -15.66 0.13
CA ASN A 44 7.42 -14.93 1.28
C ASN A 44 7.68 -13.45 0.96
N SER A 45 7.93 -12.66 2.00
CA SER A 45 8.18 -11.22 1.87
C SER A 45 9.44 -10.89 1.07
N ASP A 46 10.44 -11.76 1.10
CA ASP A 46 11.75 -11.48 0.51
C ASP A 46 11.71 -11.67 -1.00
N GLU A 47 11.05 -12.72 -1.46
CA GLU A 47 10.69 -12.95 -2.86
C GLU A 47 9.88 -11.78 -3.40
N ALA A 48 8.84 -11.35 -2.67
CA ALA A 48 8.04 -10.19 -3.07
C ALA A 48 8.88 -8.89 -3.17
N CYS A 49 9.78 -8.64 -2.23
CA CYS A 49 10.69 -7.49 -2.30
C CYS A 49 11.64 -7.60 -3.50
N MET A 50 12.19 -8.78 -3.79
CA MET A 50 13.05 -9.01 -4.96
C MET A 50 12.29 -8.80 -6.26
N ASP A 51 11.04 -9.25 -6.36
CA ASP A 51 10.19 -9.03 -7.53
C ASP A 51 9.93 -7.53 -7.74
N ILE A 52 9.60 -6.80 -6.68
CA ILE A 52 9.48 -5.33 -6.74
C ILE A 52 10.79 -4.70 -7.22
N TYR A 53 11.93 -5.16 -6.71
CA TYR A 53 13.25 -4.67 -7.15
C TYR A 53 13.47 -4.90 -8.65
N ARG A 54 13.17 -6.09 -9.18
CA ARG A 54 13.32 -6.42 -10.60
C ARG A 54 12.50 -5.52 -11.50
N VAL A 55 11.28 -5.16 -11.08
CA VAL A 55 10.39 -4.26 -11.83
C VAL A 55 10.95 -2.84 -11.86
N LEU A 56 11.46 -2.34 -10.72
CA LEU A 56 11.98 -0.98 -10.61
C LEU A 56 13.37 -0.82 -11.24
N ARG A 57 14.19 -1.88 -11.23
CA ARG A 57 15.56 -1.90 -11.74
C ARG A 57 15.78 -3.12 -12.63
N PRO A 58 15.25 -3.09 -13.87
CA PRO A 58 15.42 -4.20 -14.79
C PRO A 58 16.90 -4.35 -15.16
N GLY A 59 17.47 -5.53 -14.89
CA GLY A 59 18.86 -5.89 -15.26
C GLY A 59 19.85 -5.91 -14.10
N GLU A 60 19.53 -5.36 -12.93
CA GLU A 60 20.36 -5.50 -11.73
C GLU A 60 19.94 -6.76 -10.94
N PRO A 61 20.90 -7.62 -10.51
CA PRO A 61 20.55 -8.80 -9.72
C PRO A 61 20.04 -8.38 -8.32
N PRO A 62 18.83 -8.79 -7.92
CA PRO A 62 18.29 -8.43 -6.61
C PRO A 62 18.94 -9.28 -5.51
N THR A 63 19.30 -8.63 -4.39
CA THR A 63 19.62 -9.32 -3.13
C THR A 63 18.53 -9.04 -2.11
N VAL A 64 18.34 -9.90 -1.11
CA VAL A 64 17.31 -9.70 -0.06
C VAL A 64 17.47 -8.33 0.58
N GLU A 65 18.70 -8.00 0.96
CA GLU A 65 19.03 -6.77 1.67
C GLU A 65 18.79 -5.53 0.80
N THR A 66 19.33 -5.50 -0.42
CA THR A 66 19.14 -4.34 -1.32
C THR A 66 17.67 -4.15 -1.70
N SER A 67 16.93 -5.25 -1.87
CA SER A 67 15.51 -5.22 -2.21
C SER A 67 14.66 -4.68 -1.06
N ARG A 68 14.91 -5.16 0.16
CA ARG A 68 14.21 -4.69 1.37
C ARG A 68 14.54 -3.22 1.67
N ASN A 69 15.82 -2.84 1.52
CA ASN A 69 16.24 -1.46 1.69
C ASN A 69 15.63 -0.54 0.64
N LEU A 70 15.54 -0.97 -0.63
CA LEU A 70 14.85 -0.20 -1.68
C LEU A 70 13.38 0.00 -1.30
N PHE A 71 12.67 -1.07 -0.95
CA PHE A 71 11.25 -1.01 -0.58
C PHE A 71 11.00 -0.08 0.61
N ASN A 72 11.80 -0.18 1.67
CA ASN A 72 11.72 0.70 2.83
C ASN A 72 11.94 2.17 2.45
N ASN A 73 12.90 2.43 1.56
CA ASN A 73 13.22 3.78 1.09
C ASN A 73 12.17 4.41 0.17
N LEU A 74 11.26 3.62 -0.42
CA LEU A 74 10.21 4.15 -1.28
C LEU A 74 9.09 4.85 -0.50
N PHE A 75 8.68 4.30 0.64
CA PHE A 75 7.45 4.73 1.31
C PHE A 75 7.59 5.01 2.81
N PHE A 76 8.59 4.43 3.47
CA PHE A 76 8.73 4.43 4.94
C PHE A 76 9.91 5.29 5.44
N ASN A 77 10.61 5.97 4.53
CA ASN A 77 11.77 6.80 4.86
C ASN A 77 11.40 8.29 4.77
N ASN A 78 11.38 8.99 5.92
CA ASN A 78 11.04 10.42 6.02
C ASN A 78 11.94 11.34 5.16
N THR A 79 13.15 10.92 4.81
CA THR A 79 14.05 11.72 3.96
C THR A 79 13.67 11.61 2.47
N ARG A 80 13.05 10.51 2.06
CA ARG A 80 12.76 10.20 0.65
C ARG A 80 11.29 10.29 0.29
N TYR A 81 10.41 10.18 1.26
CA TYR A 81 8.97 10.18 1.07
C TYR A 81 8.30 11.08 2.12
N ASP A 82 7.39 11.93 1.66
CA ASP A 82 6.70 12.90 2.50
C ASP A 82 5.34 13.24 1.88
N LEU A 83 4.26 12.86 2.56
CA LEU A 83 2.89 13.22 2.20
C LEU A 83 2.61 14.71 2.43
N SER A 84 3.43 15.41 3.22
CA SER A 84 3.10 16.66 3.91
C SER A 84 1.92 16.52 4.87
N ASP A 85 1.80 17.48 5.80
CA ASP A 85 0.69 17.56 6.76
C ASP A 85 -0.68 17.50 6.06
N VAL A 86 -0.82 18.21 4.94
CA VAL A 86 -2.08 18.25 4.16
C VAL A 86 -2.38 16.89 3.54
N GLY A 87 -1.37 16.19 3.02
CA GLY A 87 -1.56 14.85 2.45
C GLY A 87 -1.95 13.84 3.52
N ARG A 88 -1.33 13.89 4.69
CA ARG A 88 -1.68 13.03 5.84
C ARG A 88 -3.11 13.31 6.32
N VAL A 89 -3.50 14.57 6.50
CA VAL A 89 -4.88 14.94 6.88
C VAL A 89 -5.91 14.40 5.88
N LYS A 90 -5.64 14.53 4.59
CA LYS A 90 -6.53 14.00 3.54
C LYS A 90 -6.60 12.48 3.56
N LEU A 91 -5.46 11.81 3.68
CA LEU A 91 -5.39 10.35 3.72
C LEU A 91 -6.19 9.82 4.92
N ASN A 92 -6.00 10.41 6.09
CA ASN A 92 -6.73 10.07 7.30
C ASN A 92 -8.23 10.26 7.14
N SER A 93 -8.65 11.41 6.62
CA SER A 93 -10.06 11.72 6.40
C SER A 93 -10.71 10.76 5.38
N LYS A 94 -9.99 10.37 4.33
CA LYS A 94 -10.52 9.53 3.25
C LYS A 94 -10.64 8.05 3.64
N LEU A 95 -9.75 7.59 4.52
CA LEU A 95 -9.62 6.19 4.91
C LEU A 95 -10.11 5.90 6.34
N ASP A 96 -10.59 6.93 7.04
CA ASP A 96 -11.02 6.87 8.44
C ASP A 96 -9.91 6.29 9.34
N LEU A 97 -8.79 7.03 9.38
CA LEU A 97 -7.59 6.69 10.14
C LEU A 97 -7.28 7.74 11.20
N ASP A 98 -6.81 7.28 12.35
CA ASP A 98 -6.34 8.11 13.46
C ASP A 98 -4.81 8.00 13.59
N VAL A 99 -4.10 8.60 12.64
CA VAL A 99 -2.63 8.66 12.61
C VAL A 99 -2.20 10.11 12.79
N ASP A 100 -1.16 10.36 13.61
CA ASP A 100 -0.63 11.71 13.82
C ASP A 100 -0.33 12.42 12.49
N VAL A 101 -0.79 13.67 12.36
CA VAL A 101 -0.56 14.53 11.19
C VAL A 101 0.93 14.72 10.90
N LYS A 102 1.77 14.68 11.94
CA LYS A 102 3.22 14.77 11.80
C LYS A 102 3.87 13.52 11.21
N ASN A 103 3.17 12.38 11.19
CA ASN A 103 3.66 11.18 10.54
C ASN A 103 3.36 11.23 9.05
N THR A 104 4.26 11.83 8.27
CA THR A 104 4.04 12.08 6.85
C THR A 104 4.52 10.96 5.92
N VAL A 105 5.07 9.86 6.44
CA VAL A 105 5.33 8.64 5.65
C VAL A 105 4.13 7.71 5.65
N LEU A 106 4.03 6.82 4.66
CA LEU A 106 3.00 5.79 4.65
C LEU A 106 3.23 4.76 5.76
N THR A 107 2.15 4.24 6.29
CA THR A 107 2.12 3.12 7.22
C THR A 107 1.57 1.86 6.55
N LYS A 108 1.79 0.70 7.15
CA LYS A 108 1.21 -0.55 6.65
C LYS A 108 -0.33 -0.50 6.68
N GLU A 109 -0.90 0.11 7.71
CA GLU A 109 -2.34 0.28 7.84
C GLU A 109 -2.90 1.16 6.73
N ASP A 110 -2.20 2.24 6.35
CA ASP A 110 -2.61 3.09 5.22
C ASP A 110 -2.79 2.24 3.95
N ILE A 111 -1.79 1.42 3.63
CA ILE A 111 -1.80 0.58 2.43
C ILE A 111 -2.94 -0.44 2.48
N LEU A 112 -3.14 -1.10 3.63
CA LEU A 112 -4.22 -2.07 3.81
C LEU A 112 -5.60 -1.40 3.64
N ARG A 113 -5.81 -0.21 4.22
CA ARG A 113 -7.06 0.54 4.07
C ARG A 113 -7.29 1.02 2.63
N ILE A 114 -6.23 1.45 1.92
CA ILE A 114 -6.32 1.81 0.51
C ILE A 114 -6.83 0.61 -0.29
N VAL A 115 -6.20 -0.57 -0.13
CA VAL A 115 -6.61 -1.79 -0.85
C VAL A 115 -8.04 -2.18 -0.47
N ALA A 116 -8.40 -2.13 0.81
CA ALA A 116 -9.76 -2.43 1.26
C ALA A 116 -10.79 -1.48 0.65
N LYS A 117 -10.50 -0.18 0.58
CA LYS A 117 -11.37 0.82 -0.05
C LYS A 117 -11.48 0.59 -1.56
N MET A 118 -10.39 0.22 -2.25
CA MET A 118 -10.42 -0.14 -3.67
C MET A 118 -11.30 -1.36 -3.96
N LEU A 119 -11.27 -2.38 -3.10
CA LEU A 119 -12.15 -3.54 -3.22
C LEU A 119 -13.62 -3.11 -3.05
N ARG A 120 -13.93 -2.28 -2.05
CA ARG A 120 -15.28 -1.74 -1.82
C ARG A 120 -15.77 -0.86 -2.97
N LEU A 121 -14.90 -0.05 -3.57
CA LEU A 121 -15.21 0.72 -4.79
C LEU A 121 -15.62 -0.21 -5.93
N LYS A 122 -14.89 -1.31 -6.11
CA LYS A 122 -15.21 -2.30 -7.14
C LYS A 122 -16.52 -3.05 -6.87
N ASP A 123 -16.85 -3.28 -5.61
CA ASP A 123 -18.14 -3.83 -5.19
C ASP A 123 -19.28 -2.79 -5.23
N GLY A 124 -19.02 -1.54 -5.65
CA GLY A 124 -20.02 -0.48 -5.76
C GLY A 124 -20.47 0.11 -4.41
N LYS A 125 -19.74 -0.14 -3.33
CA LYS A 125 -20.05 0.32 -1.96
C LYS A 125 -19.41 1.67 -1.60
N GLU A 126 -18.69 2.27 -2.53
CA GLU A 126 -17.99 3.54 -2.38
C GLU A 126 -18.11 4.31 -3.70
N GLU A 127 -18.04 5.63 -3.63
CA GLU A 127 -18.05 6.50 -4.81
C GLU A 127 -16.64 6.86 -5.26
N VAL A 128 -16.48 6.99 -6.59
CA VAL A 128 -15.22 7.44 -7.20
C VAL A 128 -15.04 8.93 -6.93
N ASP A 129 -13.79 9.33 -6.68
CA ASP A 129 -13.47 10.74 -6.49
C ASP A 129 -13.57 11.54 -7.80
N ASP A 130 -14.19 12.71 -7.71
CA ASP A 130 -14.11 13.72 -8.76
C ASP A 130 -12.77 14.44 -8.68
N ILE A 131 -11.99 14.34 -9.76
CA ILE A 131 -10.68 14.97 -9.90
C ILE A 131 -10.79 16.50 -10.03
N ASP A 132 -11.91 17.01 -10.51
CA ASP A 132 -12.13 18.45 -10.73
C ASP A 132 -12.71 19.15 -9.50
N HIS A 133 -13.15 18.38 -8.50
CA HIS A 133 -13.59 18.94 -7.24
C HIS A 133 -12.47 19.79 -6.62
N LEU A 134 -12.75 21.06 -6.33
CA LEU A 134 -11.76 21.99 -5.80
C LEU A 134 -11.17 21.53 -4.46
N GLY A 135 -11.93 20.77 -3.67
CA GLY A 135 -11.41 20.10 -2.48
C GLY A 135 -10.22 19.19 -2.78
N ASN A 136 -10.11 18.62 -3.99
CA ASN A 136 -9.01 17.78 -4.48
C ASN A 136 -7.94 18.56 -5.28
N ARG A 137 -8.19 19.82 -5.60
CA ARG A 137 -7.21 20.71 -6.23
C ARG A 137 -6.47 21.52 -5.16
N ARG A 138 -5.19 21.80 -5.39
CA ARG A 138 -4.37 22.63 -4.48
C ARG A 138 -3.69 23.72 -5.27
N VAL A 139 -3.86 24.96 -4.84
CA VAL A 139 -3.12 26.12 -5.38
C VAL A 139 -1.82 26.23 -4.61
N ARG A 140 -0.69 26.32 -5.33
CA ARG A 140 0.63 26.56 -4.75
C ARG A 140 1.03 28.00 -4.96
N SER A 141 1.43 28.67 -3.89
CA SER A 141 1.95 30.04 -3.98
C SER A 141 3.41 30.03 -4.46
N VAL A 142 3.89 31.20 -4.90
CA VAL A 142 5.30 31.36 -5.32
C VAL A 142 6.25 30.98 -4.18
N GLY A 143 5.91 31.32 -2.93
CA GLY A 143 6.71 30.97 -1.75
C GLY A 143 6.91 29.47 -1.60
N GLU A 144 5.84 28.68 -1.69
CA GLU A 144 5.91 27.21 -1.59
C GLU A 144 6.77 26.60 -2.72
N LEU A 145 6.68 27.17 -3.93
CA LEU A 145 7.47 26.69 -5.06
C LEU A 145 8.96 26.97 -4.84
N VAL A 146 9.31 28.18 -4.39
CA VAL A 146 10.69 28.57 -4.10
C VAL A 146 11.26 27.77 -2.92
N GLU A 147 10.49 27.58 -1.86
CA GLU A 147 10.87 26.76 -0.70
C GLU A 147 11.23 25.33 -1.12
N ASN A 148 10.41 24.70 -1.97
CA ASN A 148 10.68 23.36 -2.47
C ASN A 148 11.99 23.29 -3.27
N GLN A 149 12.28 24.30 -4.11
CA GLN A 149 13.55 24.35 -4.85
C GLN A 149 14.74 24.56 -3.90
N PHE A 150 14.59 25.42 -2.90
CA PHE A 150 15.64 25.66 -1.90
C PHE A 150 15.94 24.39 -1.10
N ARG A 151 14.91 23.66 -0.67
CA ARG A 151 15.04 22.36 0.02
C ARG A 151 15.83 21.36 -0.81
N VAL A 152 15.53 21.23 -2.11
CA VAL A 152 16.29 20.36 -3.02
C VAL A 152 17.76 20.77 -3.09
N GLY A 153 18.04 22.07 -3.13
CA GLY A 153 19.40 22.61 -3.06
C GLY A 153 20.15 22.23 -1.79
N LEU A 154 19.50 22.38 -0.63
CA LEU A 154 20.05 22.00 0.68
C LEU A 154 20.39 20.50 0.75
N VAL A 155 19.49 19.63 0.29
CA VAL A 155 19.72 18.17 0.27
C VAL A 155 20.93 17.80 -0.59
N ARG A 156 21.14 18.48 -1.71
CA ARG A 156 22.34 18.27 -2.56
C ARG A 156 23.62 18.70 -1.86
N MET A 157 23.59 19.85 -1.18
CA MET A 157 24.75 20.34 -0.43
C MET A 157 25.08 19.43 0.76
N GLU A 158 24.07 18.98 1.51
CA GLU A 158 24.25 18.04 2.62
C GLU A 158 24.97 16.77 2.15
N ARG A 159 24.56 16.21 1.02
CA ARG A 159 25.19 15.03 0.44
C ARG A 159 26.66 15.29 0.07
N ALA A 160 26.95 16.42 -0.58
CA ALA A 160 28.32 16.77 -0.97
C ALA A 160 29.24 17.00 0.24
N ILE A 161 28.71 17.49 1.36
CA ILE A 161 29.47 17.66 2.61
C ILE A 161 29.76 16.29 3.23
N LYS A 162 28.75 15.42 3.35
CA LYS A 162 28.90 14.06 3.91
C LYS A 162 29.87 13.19 3.10
N GLU A 163 29.94 13.36 1.79
CA GLU A 163 30.89 12.63 0.92
C GLU A 163 32.35 13.13 1.09
N LYS A 164 32.58 14.34 1.62
CA LYS A 164 33.92 14.92 1.83
C LYS A 164 34.47 14.72 3.26
N MET A 165 33.64 14.26 4.20
CA MET A 165 34.02 13.95 5.57
C MET A 165 34.36 12.47 5.71
#